data_AF-A0A2D6N111-F1
#
_entry.id   AF-A0A2D6N111-F1
#
_cell.length_a   1.000
_cell.length_b   1.000
_cell.length_c   1.000
_cell.angle_alpha   90.00
_cell.angle_beta   90.00
_cell.angle_gamma   90.00
#
_symmetry.space_group_name_H-M   'P 1'
#
loop_
_entity.id
_entity.type
_entity.pdbx_description
1 polymer ?
#
loop_
_entity_poly.entity_id
_entity_poly.type
_entity_poly.pdbx_seq_one_letter_code
_entity_poly.pdbx_strand_id
1 'polypeptide(L)'
;MPVLPLDHPDPFMAVWGVMHYPGLDDESRAKARAFAARLLAEPVRMCLEAGEDLPKETLAQLAIDAGAPTDDWEKRQRAGIATGEILKIYFALFHTDERLASWANAQRFAEHIGRKHRVAASQETLYRQRAEMMSVAHLWAAYCIRDRKWRGGETDGYDGFTDFQFFLAEAETLREWGQSWVPSREKAGPPLPDEVWRTPDGWEPPPRQAHRPLTGGIPGLVLDAELIQAAGLRPAGRPRKS
;
A
#
# COMPACT_ATOMS: atom_id res chain seq x y z
N MET A 1 -17.34 -2.72 4.13
CA MET A 1 -15.95 -2.49 3.67
C MET A 1 -15.06 -3.55 4.30
N PRO A 2 -14.06 -4.09 3.59
CA PRO A 2 -13.14 -5.05 4.17
C PRO A 2 -12.25 -4.42 5.26
N VAL A 3 -11.96 -5.18 6.31
CA VAL A 3 -11.26 -4.72 7.53
C VAL A 3 -9.95 -5.49 7.67
N LEU A 4 -8.86 -4.78 7.94
CA LEU A 4 -7.54 -5.36 8.15
C LEU A 4 -7.52 -6.27 9.40
N PRO A 5 -6.83 -7.43 9.34
CA PRO A 5 -6.78 -8.41 10.42
C PRO A 5 -5.79 -7.98 11.53
N LEU A 6 -6.10 -6.87 12.21
CA LEU A 6 -5.24 -6.34 13.28
C LEU A 6 -5.38 -7.08 14.62
N ASP A 7 -6.36 -7.98 14.72
CA ASP A 7 -6.59 -8.92 15.82
C ASP A 7 -5.75 -10.21 15.68
N HIS A 8 -5.09 -10.41 14.53
CA HIS A 8 -4.18 -11.53 14.33
C HIS A 8 -2.98 -11.47 15.29
N PRO A 9 -2.47 -12.62 15.79
CA PRO A 9 -1.31 -12.65 16.69
C PRO A 9 -0.06 -11.93 16.16
N ASP A 10 0.12 -11.93 14.85
CA ASP A 10 1.08 -11.08 14.14
C ASP A 10 0.32 -10.23 13.11
N PRO A 11 -0.13 -9.02 13.47
CA PRO A 11 -0.93 -8.18 12.58
C PRO A 11 -0.11 -7.66 11.40
N PHE A 12 1.21 -7.53 11.56
CA PHE A 12 2.11 -7.11 10.48
C PHE A 12 2.11 -8.10 9.33
N MET A 13 2.35 -9.39 9.62
CA MET A 13 2.37 -10.44 8.61
C MET A 13 1.00 -10.67 7.99
N ALA A 14 -0.07 -10.55 8.78
CA ALA A 14 -1.44 -10.68 8.29
C ALA A 14 -1.81 -9.56 7.30
N VAL A 15 -1.48 -8.30 7.62
CA VAL A 15 -1.67 -7.18 6.69
C VAL A 15 -0.82 -7.35 5.43
N TRP A 16 0.42 -7.85 5.57
CA TRP A 16 1.28 -8.13 4.42
C TRP A 16 0.70 -9.22 3.50
N GLY A 17 0.06 -10.24 4.08
CA GLY A 17 -0.74 -11.24 3.37
C GLY A 17 -1.87 -10.60 2.55
N VAL A 18 -2.67 -9.74 3.18
CA VAL A 18 -3.75 -9.00 2.52
C VAL A 18 -3.22 -8.13 1.37
N MET A 19 -2.08 -7.46 1.55
CA MET A 19 -1.49 -6.64 0.49
C MET A 19 -1.12 -7.45 -0.76
N HIS A 20 -0.71 -8.72 -0.61
CA HIS A 20 -0.39 -9.60 -1.75
C HIS A 20 -1.62 -10.27 -2.34
N TYR A 21 -2.59 -10.60 -1.50
CA TYR A 21 -3.80 -11.32 -1.88
C TYR A 21 -5.06 -10.57 -1.37
N PRO A 22 -5.40 -9.44 -2.01
CA PRO A 22 -6.39 -8.50 -1.46
C PRO A 22 -7.85 -8.84 -1.78
N GLY A 23 -8.10 -10.01 -2.37
CA GLY A 23 -9.45 -10.43 -2.76
C GLY A 23 -10.35 -10.71 -1.56
N LEU A 24 -11.66 -10.58 -1.80
CA LEU A 24 -12.71 -10.79 -0.79
C LEU A 24 -13.38 -12.17 -0.89
N ASP A 25 -12.93 -13.00 -1.82
CA ASP A 25 -13.32 -14.40 -1.90
C ASP A 25 -12.52 -15.25 -0.90
N ASP A 26 -13.04 -16.44 -0.60
CA ASP A 26 -12.40 -17.37 0.34
C ASP A 26 -11.03 -17.84 -0.14
N GLU A 27 -10.84 -17.94 -1.46
CA GLU A 27 -9.56 -18.34 -2.05
C GLU A 27 -8.46 -17.31 -1.77
N SER A 28 -8.75 -16.03 -2.00
CA SER A 28 -7.82 -14.93 -1.76
C SER A 28 -7.53 -14.78 -0.27
N ARG A 29 -8.56 -14.92 0.58
CA ARG A 29 -8.36 -14.94 2.04
C ARG A 29 -7.46 -16.09 2.50
N ALA A 30 -7.66 -17.30 1.94
CA ALA A 30 -6.81 -18.43 2.24
C ALA A 30 -5.36 -18.20 1.78
N LYS A 31 -5.15 -17.62 0.59
CA LYS A 31 -3.82 -17.24 0.09
C LYS A 31 -3.15 -16.16 0.95
N ALA A 32 -3.90 -15.17 1.40
CA ALA A 32 -3.38 -14.13 2.32
C ALA A 32 -2.86 -14.76 3.62
N ARG A 33 -3.64 -15.66 4.23
CA ARG A 33 -3.23 -16.39 5.45
C ARG A 33 -2.04 -17.32 5.19
N ALA A 34 -2.04 -18.06 4.08
CA ALA A 34 -0.92 -18.91 3.70
C ALA A 34 0.37 -18.13 3.49
N PHE A 35 0.28 -16.94 2.89
CA PHE A 35 1.44 -16.08 2.69
C PHE A 35 1.97 -15.54 4.03
N ALA A 36 1.09 -15.11 4.94
CA ALA A 36 1.47 -14.70 6.29
C ALA A 36 2.15 -15.85 7.05
N ALA A 37 1.56 -17.05 7.02
CA ALA A 37 2.14 -18.24 7.66
C ALA A 37 3.52 -18.60 7.07
N ARG A 38 3.70 -18.49 5.75
CA ARG A 38 4.99 -18.70 5.09
C ARG A 38 6.07 -17.75 5.60
N LEU A 39 5.73 -16.49 5.82
CA LEU A 39 6.69 -15.49 6.33
C LEU A 39 7.05 -15.73 7.80
N LEU A 40 6.11 -16.27 8.57
CA LEU A 40 6.31 -16.63 9.97
C LEU A 40 7.10 -17.92 10.17
N ALA A 41 7.23 -18.77 9.15
CA ALA A 41 7.89 -20.06 9.26
C ALA A 41 9.34 -19.96 9.77
N GLU A 42 10.10 -18.99 9.27
CA GLU A 42 11.50 -18.81 9.66
C GLU A 42 11.65 -18.21 11.08
N PRO A 43 10.95 -17.13 11.46
CA PRO A 43 10.91 -16.67 12.85
C PRO A 43 10.49 -17.76 13.84
N VAL A 44 9.46 -18.55 13.50
CA VAL A 44 9.00 -19.68 14.33
C VAL A 44 10.10 -20.73 14.48
N ARG A 45 10.78 -21.09 13.38
CA ARG A 45 11.92 -22.01 13.43
C ARG A 45 13.01 -21.49 14.36
N MET A 46 13.38 -20.21 14.25
CA MET A 46 14.39 -19.58 15.09
C MET A 46 13.99 -19.58 16.58
N CYS A 47 12.73 -19.30 16.91
CA CYS A 47 12.24 -19.36 18.30
C CYS A 47 12.34 -20.78 18.86
N LEU A 48 11.90 -21.79 18.10
CA LEU A 48 11.99 -23.19 18.51
C LEU A 48 13.44 -23.65 18.70
N GLU A 49 14.36 -23.20 17.83
CA GLU A 49 15.80 -23.48 17.95
C GLU A 49 16.45 -22.79 19.15
N ALA A 50 15.92 -21.64 19.58
CA ALA A 50 16.33 -20.95 20.80
C ALA A 50 15.79 -21.61 22.08
N GLY A 51 14.94 -22.65 21.96
CA GLY A 51 14.32 -23.34 23.08
C GLY A 51 13.09 -22.62 23.65
N GLU A 52 12.53 -21.66 22.92
CA GLU A 52 11.29 -20.99 23.29
C GLU A 52 10.09 -21.88 22.99
N ASP A 53 9.14 -21.95 23.92
CA ASP A 53 7.90 -22.69 23.74
C ASP A 53 6.85 -21.84 23.02
N LEU A 54 6.33 -22.34 21.91
CA LEU A 54 5.17 -21.77 21.22
C LEU A 54 3.91 -22.54 21.59
N PRO A 55 2.76 -21.86 21.83
CA PRO A 55 1.49 -22.54 22.07
C PRO A 55 1.16 -23.51 20.95
N LYS A 56 0.70 -24.72 21.30
CA LYS A 56 0.35 -25.77 20.31
C LYS A 56 -0.75 -25.30 19.37
N GLU A 57 -1.67 -24.49 19.88
CA GLU A 57 -2.76 -23.87 19.15
C GLU A 57 -2.23 -22.94 18.05
N THR A 58 -1.18 -22.15 18.35
CA THR A 58 -0.53 -21.27 17.37
C THR A 58 0.14 -22.08 16.26
N LEU A 59 0.87 -23.14 16.61
CA LEU A 59 1.52 -24.01 15.62
C LEU A 59 0.48 -24.73 14.74
N ALA A 60 -0.60 -25.22 15.34
CA ALA A 60 -1.70 -25.86 14.60
C ALA A 60 -2.38 -24.88 13.64
N GLN A 61 -2.64 -23.64 14.08
CA GLN A 61 -3.25 -22.62 13.24
C GLN A 61 -2.33 -22.25 12.06
N LEU A 62 -1.03 -22.06 12.30
CA LEU A 62 -0.06 -21.80 11.23
C LEU A 62 0.00 -22.93 10.19
N ALA A 63 -0.08 -24.19 10.65
CA ALA A 63 -0.11 -25.35 9.76
C ALA A 63 -1.40 -25.38 8.89
N ILE A 64 -2.55 -25.03 9.47
CA ILE A 64 -3.81 -24.90 8.73
C ILE A 64 -3.72 -23.77 7.70
N ASP A 65 -3.21 -22.61 8.11
CA ASP A 65 -3.16 -21.43 7.26
C ASP A 65 -2.20 -21.58 6.08
N ALA A 66 -1.09 -22.32 6.24
CA ALA A 66 -0.11 -22.59 5.19
C ALA A 66 -0.64 -23.41 3.98
N GLY A 67 -1.88 -23.90 4.03
CA GLY A 67 -2.42 -24.87 3.07
C GLY A 67 -2.71 -24.35 1.65
N ALA A 68 -2.65 -23.04 1.38
CA ALA A 68 -2.95 -22.48 0.06
C ALA A 68 -1.67 -22.15 -0.75
N PRO A 69 -1.65 -22.36 -2.08
CA PRO A 69 -0.48 -22.07 -2.91
C PRO A 69 -0.28 -20.56 -3.08
N THR A 70 0.95 -20.11 -2.87
CA THR A 70 1.36 -18.69 -2.98
C THR A 70 2.53 -18.49 -3.94
N ASP A 71 2.70 -19.36 -4.94
CA ASP A 71 3.87 -19.33 -5.85
C ASP A 71 3.92 -18.08 -6.74
N ASP A 72 2.78 -17.39 -6.90
CA ASP A 72 2.67 -16.14 -7.66
C ASP A 72 3.01 -14.88 -6.83
N TRP A 73 3.47 -15.02 -5.59
CA TRP A 73 3.67 -13.90 -4.66
C TRP A 73 4.57 -12.79 -5.23
N GLU A 74 5.65 -13.11 -5.94
CA GLU A 74 6.52 -12.09 -6.53
C GLU A 74 5.80 -11.28 -7.61
N LYS A 75 4.95 -11.94 -8.40
CA LYS A 75 4.14 -11.28 -9.42
C LYS A 75 3.14 -10.34 -8.74
N ARG A 76 2.52 -10.79 -7.63
CA ARG A 76 1.62 -9.98 -6.80
C ARG A 76 2.35 -8.78 -6.20
N GLN A 77 3.54 -8.98 -5.66
CA GLN A 77 4.36 -7.90 -5.09
C GLN A 77 4.70 -6.84 -6.15
N ARG A 78 5.14 -7.26 -7.34
CA ARG A 78 5.42 -6.34 -8.46
C ARG A 78 4.18 -5.54 -8.87
N ALA A 79 3.01 -6.19 -8.92
CA ALA A 79 1.73 -5.54 -9.23
C ALA A 79 1.31 -4.53 -8.15
N GLY A 80 1.47 -4.91 -6.88
CA GLY A 80 1.23 -4.06 -5.72
C GLY A 80 2.11 -2.82 -5.73
N ILE A 81 3.43 -3.00 -5.87
CA ILE A 81 4.40 -1.89 -5.98
C ILE A 81 4.05 -0.97 -7.14
N ALA A 82 3.78 -1.51 -8.34
CA ALA A 82 3.42 -0.68 -9.49
C ALA A 82 2.17 0.18 -9.22
N THR A 83 1.14 -0.42 -8.62
CA THR A 83 -0.10 0.28 -8.25
C THR A 83 0.14 1.34 -7.17
N GLY A 84 0.95 1.01 -6.16
CA GLY A 84 1.35 1.91 -5.09
C GLY A 84 2.15 3.12 -5.58
N GLU A 85 3.12 2.92 -6.47
CA GLU A 85 3.87 4.03 -7.08
C GLU A 85 2.95 4.96 -7.89
N ILE A 86 2.01 4.42 -8.66
CA ILE A 86 1.08 5.25 -9.43
C ILE A 86 0.18 6.06 -8.48
N LEU A 87 -0.35 5.47 -7.41
CA LEU A 87 -1.16 6.21 -6.44
C LEU A 87 -0.32 7.25 -5.67
N LYS A 88 0.92 6.93 -5.30
CA LYS A 88 1.89 7.87 -4.71
C LYS A 88 2.13 9.08 -5.63
N ILE A 89 2.37 8.84 -6.92
CA ILE A 89 2.55 9.91 -7.92
C ILE A 89 1.26 10.74 -8.04
N TYR A 90 0.08 10.10 -8.05
CA TYR A 90 -1.19 10.82 -8.08
C TYR A 90 -1.34 11.74 -6.86
N PHE A 91 -1.06 11.22 -5.67
CA PHE A 91 -1.06 12.02 -4.44
C PHE A 91 -0.06 13.18 -4.50
N ALA A 92 1.15 12.94 -5.01
CA ALA A 92 2.16 13.97 -5.17
C ALA A 92 1.76 15.04 -6.21
N LEU A 93 1.10 14.65 -7.31
CA LEU A 93 0.53 15.59 -8.27
C LEU A 93 -0.53 16.46 -7.62
N PHE A 94 -1.41 15.89 -6.77
CA PHE A 94 -2.42 16.67 -6.04
C PHE A 94 -1.79 17.78 -5.19
N HIS A 95 -0.69 17.49 -4.50
CA HIS A 95 0.04 18.48 -3.69
C HIS A 95 0.92 19.44 -4.50
N THR A 96 1.24 19.11 -5.75
CA THR A 96 2.06 19.96 -6.63
C THR A 96 1.21 20.90 -7.49
N ASP A 97 0.25 20.33 -8.21
CA ASP A 97 -0.78 21.02 -9.00
C ASP A 97 -2.00 20.09 -9.17
N GLU A 98 -3.06 20.36 -8.40
CA GLU A 98 -4.30 19.59 -8.41
C GLU A 98 -4.92 19.41 -9.81
N ARG A 99 -4.65 20.31 -10.76
CA ARG A 99 -5.19 20.23 -12.13
C ARG A 99 -4.55 19.11 -12.93
N LEU A 100 -3.32 18.72 -12.56
CA LEU A 100 -2.59 17.61 -13.16
C LEU A 100 -2.90 16.28 -12.47
N ALA A 101 -3.48 16.29 -11.29
CA ALA A 101 -3.76 15.10 -10.50
C ALA A 101 -4.80 14.22 -11.20
N SER A 102 -4.34 13.12 -11.81
CA SER A 102 -5.20 12.06 -12.34
C SER A 102 -4.44 10.75 -12.48
N TRP A 103 -5.16 9.62 -12.46
CA TRP A 103 -4.59 8.30 -12.77
C TRP A 103 -3.83 8.27 -14.10
N ALA A 104 -4.38 8.93 -15.13
CA ALA A 104 -3.75 8.96 -16.46
C ALA A 104 -2.42 9.71 -16.46
N ASN A 105 -2.34 10.86 -15.77
CA ASN A 105 -1.09 11.60 -15.65
C ASN A 105 -0.08 10.89 -14.75
N ALA A 106 -0.54 10.30 -13.64
CA ALA A 106 0.32 9.53 -12.76
C ALA A 106 0.95 8.33 -13.48
N GLN A 107 0.17 7.61 -14.29
CA GLN A 107 0.67 6.53 -15.13
C GLN A 107 1.66 7.04 -16.19
N ARG A 108 1.36 8.14 -16.90
CA ARG A 108 2.29 8.73 -17.87
C ARG A 108 3.61 9.15 -17.24
N PHE A 109 3.55 9.71 -16.04
CA PHE A 109 4.74 10.09 -15.28
C PHE A 109 5.54 8.85 -14.89
N ALA A 110 4.88 7.81 -14.37
CA ALA A 110 5.52 6.52 -14.06
C ALA A 110 6.18 5.89 -15.30
N GLU A 111 5.54 5.93 -16.47
CA GLU A 111 6.11 5.46 -17.74
C GLU A 111 7.30 6.29 -18.21
N HIS A 112 7.28 7.61 -18.01
CA HIS A 112 8.41 8.49 -18.33
C HIS A 112 9.64 8.11 -17.48
N ILE A 113 9.45 7.95 -16.17
CA ILE A 113 10.51 7.52 -15.26
C ILE A 113 10.97 6.09 -15.60
N GLY A 114 10.04 5.16 -15.84
CA GLY A 114 10.35 3.77 -16.21
C GLY A 114 11.22 3.68 -17.47
N ARG A 115 10.90 4.47 -18.51
CA ARG A 115 11.72 4.55 -19.72
C ARG A 115 13.14 5.06 -19.44
N LYS A 116 13.29 6.10 -18.60
CA LYS A 116 14.60 6.62 -18.17
C LYS A 116 15.45 5.54 -17.48
N HIS A 117 14.81 4.64 -16.74
CA HIS A 117 15.46 3.54 -16.01
C HIS A 117 15.41 2.17 -16.73
N ARG A 118 14.98 2.12 -18.00
CA ARG A 118 14.84 0.88 -18.81
C ARG A 118 13.97 -0.20 -18.16
N VAL A 119 12.97 0.20 -17.39
CA VAL A 119 11.97 -0.71 -16.84
C VAL A 119 10.80 -0.80 -17.82
N ALA A 120 10.62 -1.96 -18.44
CA ALA A 120 9.51 -2.21 -19.35
C ALA A 120 8.24 -2.54 -18.56
N ALA A 121 7.22 -1.70 -18.68
CA ALA A 121 5.86 -2.02 -18.26
C ALA A 121 4.89 -1.59 -19.36
N SER A 122 4.10 -2.51 -19.90
CA SER A 122 3.07 -2.16 -20.88
C SER A 122 1.85 -1.54 -20.17
N GLN A 123 1.15 -0.62 -20.85
CA GLN A 123 -0.05 0.01 -20.32
C GLN A 123 -1.10 -1.01 -19.87
N GLU A 124 -1.35 -2.01 -20.71
CA GLU A 124 -2.28 -3.10 -20.42
C GLU A 124 -1.92 -3.86 -19.14
N THR A 125 -0.62 -4.09 -18.90
CA THR A 125 -0.15 -4.73 -17.66
C THR A 125 -0.44 -3.86 -16.45
N LEU A 126 -0.16 -2.55 -16.53
CA LEU A 126 -0.43 -1.61 -15.44
C LEU A 126 -1.93 -1.48 -15.14
N TYR A 127 -2.78 -1.48 -16.18
CA TYR A 127 -4.24 -1.45 -16.02
C TYR A 127 -4.76 -2.69 -15.30
N ARG A 128 -4.33 -3.89 -15.71
CA ARG A 128 -4.73 -5.14 -15.06
C ARG A 128 -4.25 -5.21 -13.61
N GLN A 129 -2.98 -4.88 -13.37
CA GLN A 129 -2.41 -4.84 -12.02
C GLN A 129 -3.16 -3.87 -11.11
N ARG A 130 -3.50 -2.69 -11.64
CA ARG A 130 -4.31 -1.70 -10.92
C ARG A 130 -5.68 -2.27 -10.55
N ALA A 131 -6.36 -2.97 -11.46
CA ALA A 131 -7.66 -3.57 -11.16
C ALA A 131 -7.58 -4.61 -10.04
N GLU A 132 -6.55 -5.46 -10.06
CA GLU A 132 -6.34 -6.52 -9.05
C GLU A 132 -5.94 -5.95 -7.67
N MET A 133 -5.21 -4.84 -7.64
CA MET A 133 -4.62 -4.28 -6.41
C MET A 133 -5.33 -3.03 -5.89
N MET A 134 -6.42 -2.60 -6.54
CA MET A 134 -7.11 -1.34 -6.22
C MET A 134 -7.56 -1.28 -4.76
N SER A 135 -8.09 -2.38 -4.22
CA SER A 135 -8.60 -2.46 -2.86
C SER A 135 -7.52 -2.28 -1.77
N VAL A 136 -6.24 -2.39 -2.14
CA VAL A 136 -5.07 -2.21 -1.26
C VAL A 136 -4.07 -1.19 -1.81
N ALA A 137 -4.46 -0.37 -2.79
CA ALA A 137 -3.56 0.56 -3.45
C ALA A 137 -2.95 1.58 -2.47
N HIS A 138 -3.72 2.02 -1.48
CA HIS A 138 -3.27 2.95 -0.43
C HIS A 138 -2.20 2.34 0.50
N LEU A 139 -2.30 1.05 0.84
CA LEU A 139 -1.27 0.33 1.60
C LEU A 139 0.03 0.23 0.80
N TRP A 140 -0.05 -0.14 -0.47
CA TRP A 140 1.13 -0.18 -1.35
C TRP A 140 1.75 1.20 -1.57
N ALA A 141 0.93 2.25 -1.69
CA ALA A 141 1.43 3.61 -1.79
C ALA A 141 2.15 4.05 -0.52
N ALA A 142 1.60 3.77 0.67
CA ALA A 142 2.29 4.02 1.95
C ALA A 142 3.64 3.27 2.04
N TYR A 143 3.70 2.03 1.54
CA TYR A 143 4.96 1.28 1.48
C TYR A 143 5.96 1.91 0.50
N CYS A 144 5.50 2.36 -0.68
CA CYS A 144 6.34 3.05 -1.68
C CYS A 144 6.83 4.43 -1.21
N ILE A 145 6.09 5.11 -0.33
CA ILE A 145 6.52 6.38 0.30
C ILE A 145 7.69 6.14 1.26
N ARG A 146 7.72 4.98 1.92
CA ARG A 146 8.83 4.53 2.77
C ARG A 146 10.02 3.97 1.99
N ASP A 147 10.10 4.22 0.68
CA ASP A 147 11.11 3.62 -0.20
C ASP A 147 11.13 2.09 -0.16
N ARG A 148 9.96 1.48 0.08
CA ARG A 148 9.77 0.02 0.12
C ARG A 148 10.62 -0.63 1.22
N LYS A 149 10.70 0.02 2.37
CA LYS A 149 11.45 -0.45 3.54
C LYS A 149 10.61 -0.27 4.80
N TRP A 150 10.75 -1.23 5.69
CA TRP A 150 10.35 -1.11 7.08
C TRP A 150 11.49 -0.47 7.86
N ARG A 151 11.18 0.51 8.70
CA ARG A 151 12.17 1.21 9.52
C ARG A 151 12.16 0.56 10.90
N GLY A 152 13.02 -0.45 11.08
CA GLY A 152 13.30 -1.03 12.40
C GLY A 152 14.73 -0.70 12.80
N GLY A 153 14.92 -0.11 13.99
CA GLY A 153 16.25 0.16 14.53
C GLY A 153 16.19 0.73 15.94
N GLU A 154 16.98 0.15 16.86
CA GLU A 154 17.08 0.58 18.26
C GLU A 154 17.50 2.06 18.40
N THR A 155 18.17 2.61 17.39
CA THR A 155 18.75 3.97 17.42
C THR A 155 17.72 5.09 17.47
N ASP A 156 16.47 4.85 17.06
CA ASP A 156 15.41 5.85 17.07
C ASP A 156 14.43 5.68 18.24
N GLY A 157 14.64 4.67 19.09
CA GLY A 157 13.73 4.37 20.22
C GLY A 157 12.38 3.77 19.80
N TYR A 158 12.26 3.28 18.57
CA TYR A 158 11.04 2.67 18.03
C TYR A 158 11.27 1.22 17.61
N ASP A 159 10.39 0.33 18.08
CA ASP A 159 10.37 -1.06 17.65
C ASP A 159 9.64 -1.22 16.30
N GLY A 160 9.72 -2.43 15.72
CA GLY A 160 9.06 -2.72 14.45
C GLY A 160 7.53 -2.59 14.49
N PHE A 161 6.91 -2.79 15.65
CA PHE A 161 5.47 -2.62 15.81
C PHE A 161 5.07 -1.15 15.73
N THR A 162 5.87 -0.25 16.29
CA THR A 162 5.65 1.19 16.19
C THR A 162 5.74 1.67 14.74
N ASP A 163 6.74 1.21 13.97
CA ASP A 163 6.83 1.55 12.53
C ASP A 163 5.63 1.02 11.73
N PHE A 164 5.14 -0.17 12.07
CA PHE A 164 3.92 -0.73 11.50
C PHE A 164 2.69 0.13 11.79
N GLN A 165 2.53 0.63 13.01
CA GLN A 165 1.43 1.54 13.34
C GLN A 165 1.50 2.85 12.54
N PHE A 166 2.71 3.42 12.37
CA PHE A 166 2.90 4.57 11.48
C PHE A 166 2.59 4.22 10.02
N PHE A 167 2.82 2.98 9.60
CA PHE A 167 2.46 2.53 8.26
C PHE A 167 0.96 2.53 8.03
N LEU A 168 0.21 2.02 8.99
CA LEU A 168 -1.24 2.07 8.94
C LEU A 168 -1.75 3.52 8.93
N ALA A 169 -1.18 4.41 9.73
CA ALA A 169 -1.58 5.82 9.77
C ALA A 169 -1.38 6.53 8.42
N GLU A 170 -0.24 6.30 7.75
CA GLU A 170 0.03 6.84 6.43
C GLU A 170 -0.89 6.23 5.36
N ALA A 171 -1.16 4.92 5.44
CA ALA A 171 -2.10 4.26 4.54
C ALA A 171 -3.53 4.79 4.70
N GLU A 172 -3.99 5.00 5.93
CA GLU A 172 -5.31 5.60 6.22
C GLU A 172 -5.41 7.03 5.72
N THR A 173 -4.35 7.84 5.87
CA THR A 173 -4.29 9.19 5.29
C THR A 173 -4.50 9.17 3.77
N LEU A 174 -3.82 8.24 3.07
CA LEU A 174 -3.98 8.05 1.63
C LEU A 174 -5.37 7.52 1.26
N ARG A 175 -5.94 6.64 2.09
CA ARG A 175 -7.30 6.11 1.92
C ARG A 175 -8.33 7.23 2.01
N GLU A 176 -8.29 8.02 3.09
CA GLU A 176 -9.21 9.11 3.34
C GLU A 176 -9.15 10.16 2.23
N TRP A 177 -7.94 10.59 1.84
CA TRP A 177 -7.78 11.46 0.69
C TRP A 177 -8.34 10.82 -0.58
N GLY A 178 -7.95 9.57 -0.84
CA GLY A 178 -8.30 8.85 -2.06
C GLY A 178 -9.80 8.57 -2.20
N GLN A 179 -10.57 8.58 -1.11
CA GLN A 179 -12.02 8.39 -1.12
C GLN A 179 -12.83 9.70 -1.01
N SER A 180 -12.24 10.77 -0.44
CA SER A 180 -12.95 12.04 -0.21
C SER A 180 -12.68 13.11 -1.27
N TRP A 181 -11.47 13.15 -1.84
CA TRP A 181 -11.11 14.18 -2.81
C TRP A 181 -11.67 13.84 -4.20
N VAL A 182 -12.36 14.81 -4.81
CA VAL A 182 -12.92 14.69 -6.16
C VAL A 182 -12.29 15.76 -7.06
N PRO A 183 -11.63 15.37 -8.16
CA PRO A 183 -11.08 16.34 -9.11
C PRO A 183 -12.17 17.25 -9.70
N SER A 184 -11.84 18.53 -9.89
CA SER A 184 -12.73 19.59 -10.44
C SER A 184 -13.03 19.46 -11.94
N ARG A 185 -13.47 18.29 -12.39
CA ARG A 185 -13.78 17.96 -13.80
C ARG A 185 -15.09 17.20 -13.93
N GLU A 186 -15.67 17.24 -15.13
CA GLU A 186 -16.94 16.57 -15.43
C GLU A 186 -16.83 15.04 -15.25
N LYS A 187 -17.76 14.43 -14.51
CA LYS A 187 -17.84 12.97 -14.22
C LYS A 187 -16.62 12.39 -13.46
N ALA A 188 -15.82 13.20 -12.79
CA ALA A 188 -14.81 12.66 -11.88
C ALA A 188 -15.44 12.04 -10.63
N GLY A 189 -14.94 10.86 -10.29
CA GLY A 189 -15.07 10.29 -8.96
C GLY A 189 -13.75 10.36 -8.19
N PRO A 190 -13.77 9.94 -6.92
CA PRO A 190 -12.57 9.86 -6.10
C PRO A 190 -11.51 8.90 -6.68
N PRO A 191 -10.21 9.09 -6.37
CA PRO A 191 -9.13 8.21 -6.82
C PRO A 191 -9.31 6.73 -6.48
N LEU A 192 -9.84 6.43 -5.30
CA LEU A 192 -10.06 5.10 -4.76
C LEU A 192 -11.56 4.79 -4.68
N PRO A 193 -11.96 3.53 -4.85
CA PRO A 193 -13.34 3.10 -4.64
C PRO A 193 -13.69 3.08 -3.14
N ASP A 194 -14.98 2.92 -2.82
CA ASP A 194 -15.44 2.76 -1.44
C ASP A 194 -14.98 1.42 -0.83
N GLU A 195 -14.88 0.37 -1.66
CA GLU A 195 -14.49 -0.98 -1.27
C GLU A 195 -12.96 -1.17 -1.26
N VAL A 196 -12.30 -0.52 -0.31
CA VAL A 196 -10.87 -0.74 -0.01
C VAL A 196 -10.72 -1.31 1.40
N TRP A 197 -9.63 -2.05 1.63
CA TRP A 197 -9.26 -2.51 2.98
C TRP A 197 -8.99 -1.31 3.87
N ARG A 198 -9.35 -1.40 5.14
CA ARG A 198 -9.08 -0.32 6.09
C ARG A 198 -8.85 -0.84 7.50
N THR A 199 -8.33 0.02 8.36
CA THR A 199 -8.23 -0.27 9.79
C THR A 199 -9.61 -0.51 10.44
N PRO A 200 -9.68 -1.33 11.51
CA PRO A 200 -10.91 -1.57 12.27
C PRO A 200 -11.53 -0.29 12.83
N ASP A 201 -12.85 -0.32 13.06
CA ASP A 201 -13.53 0.75 13.77
C ASP A 201 -12.91 0.96 15.17
N GLY A 202 -12.63 2.21 15.51
CA GLY A 202 -12.02 2.57 16.79
C GLY A 202 -10.50 2.37 16.84
N TRP A 203 -9.85 1.94 15.75
CA TRP A 203 -8.39 2.04 15.66
C TRP A 203 -7.96 3.51 15.62
N GLU A 204 -6.99 3.87 16.46
CA GLU A 204 -6.43 5.21 16.50
C GLU A 204 -4.96 5.18 16.07
N PRO A 205 -4.53 6.14 15.23
CA PRO A 205 -3.13 6.25 14.86
C PRO A 205 -2.27 6.61 16.08
N PRO A 206 -1.00 6.18 16.11
CA PRO A 206 -0.09 6.56 17.19
C PRO A 206 0.05 8.09 17.25
N PRO A 207 0.25 8.68 18.45
CA PRO A 207 0.39 10.12 18.60
C PRO A 207 1.46 10.68 17.66
N ARG A 208 1.12 11.77 16.97
CA ARG A 208 2.04 12.41 16.03
C ARG A 208 3.28 12.89 16.76
N GLN A 209 4.45 12.50 16.25
CA GLN A 209 5.73 12.92 16.79
C GLN A 209 6.21 14.21 16.11
N ALA A 210 6.89 15.08 16.87
CA ALA A 210 7.26 16.43 16.42
C ALA A 210 8.17 16.44 15.17
N HIS A 211 8.99 15.41 14.97
CA HIS A 211 9.88 15.29 13.81
C HIS A 211 9.16 14.78 12.55
N ARG A 212 7.86 14.43 12.62
CA ARG A 212 7.07 13.93 11.49
C ARG A 212 6.32 15.06 10.76
N PRO A 213 6.24 15.01 9.42
CA PRO A 213 5.52 15.98 8.60
C PRO A 213 4.03 16.12 8.95
N LEU A 214 3.43 17.26 8.59
CA LEU A 214 2.04 17.66 8.91
C LEU A 214 0.95 16.73 8.33
N THR A 215 1.25 16.05 7.23
CA THR A 215 0.35 15.15 6.49
C THR A 215 0.30 13.74 7.08
N GLY A 216 0.17 13.63 8.42
CA GLY A 216 0.00 12.34 9.08
C GLY A 216 1.23 11.41 9.01
N GLY A 217 2.43 11.97 8.79
CA GLY A 217 3.68 11.20 8.65
C GLY A 217 4.18 11.03 7.22
N ILE A 218 3.34 11.27 6.21
CA ILE A 218 3.78 11.33 4.81
C ILE A 218 4.52 12.66 4.60
N PRO A 219 5.79 12.73 4.17
CA PRO A 219 6.42 14.01 3.83
C PRO A 219 5.62 14.74 2.76
N GLY A 220 5.72 16.07 2.67
CA GLY A 220 5.08 16.83 1.59
C GLY A 220 5.62 16.36 0.25
N LEU A 221 4.97 15.35 -0.34
CA LEU A 221 5.40 14.74 -1.58
C LEU A 221 5.06 15.69 -2.70
N VAL A 222 6.07 16.40 -3.18
CA VAL A 222 5.99 17.25 -4.35
C VAL A 222 6.86 16.66 -5.45
N LEU A 223 6.39 16.76 -6.69
CA LEU A 223 7.17 16.34 -7.84
C LEU A 223 7.95 17.53 -8.38
N ASP A 224 9.16 17.26 -8.85
CA ASP A 224 10.01 18.25 -9.50
C ASP A 224 9.32 18.83 -10.75
N ALA A 225 9.25 20.16 -10.84
CA ALA A 225 8.62 20.87 -11.94
C ALA A 225 9.26 20.55 -13.31
N GLU A 226 10.59 20.34 -13.36
CA GLU A 226 11.29 19.96 -14.58
C GLU A 226 10.88 18.55 -15.04
N LEU A 227 10.71 17.61 -14.09
CA LEU A 227 10.22 16.27 -14.41
C LEU A 227 8.77 16.29 -14.87
N ILE A 228 7.92 17.14 -14.27
CA ILE A 228 6.53 17.32 -14.72
C ILE A 228 6.50 17.82 -16.17
N GLN A 229 7.32 18.83 -16.49
CA GLN A 229 7.41 19.38 -17.85
C GLN A 229 7.95 18.33 -18.84
N ALA A 230 9.01 17.61 -18.48
CA ALA A 230 9.61 16.56 -19.31
C ALA A 230 8.65 15.38 -19.55
N ALA A 231 7.77 15.07 -18.59
CA ALA A 231 6.73 14.06 -18.74
C ALA A 231 5.57 14.53 -19.64
N GLY A 232 5.49 15.82 -19.99
CA GLY A 232 4.48 16.37 -20.90
C GLY A 232 3.06 16.24 -20.36
N LEU A 233 2.88 16.35 -19.04
CA LEU A 233 1.58 16.21 -18.39
C LEU A 233 0.62 17.33 -18.84
N ARG A 234 -0.67 17.00 -18.90
CA ARG A 234 -1.72 17.95 -19.33
C ARG A 234 -2.83 17.99 -18.27
N PRO A 235 -3.50 19.13 -18.06
CA PRO A 235 -4.66 19.19 -17.19
C PRO A 235 -5.68 18.09 -17.52
N ALA A 236 -6.21 17.46 -16.49
CA ALA A 236 -7.05 16.27 -16.64
C ALA A 236 -8.49 16.64 -17.09
N GLY A 237 -8.69 16.90 -18.38
CA GLY A 237 -10.03 17.08 -18.97
C GLY A 237 -10.60 18.50 -18.89
N ARG A 238 -11.88 18.66 -19.28
CA ARG A 238 -12.60 19.96 -19.23
C ARG A 238 -13.08 20.25 -17.79
N PRO A 239 -12.98 21.50 -17.33
CA PRO A 239 -13.52 21.90 -16.03
C PRO A 239 -15.02 21.63 -15.93
N ARG A 240 -15.50 21.33 -14.73
CA ARG A 240 -16.94 21.29 -14.45
C ARG A 240 -17.52 22.68 -14.69
N LYS A 241 -18.65 22.80 -15.40
CA LYS A 241 -19.36 24.08 -15.51
C LYS A 241 -19.87 24.46 -14.11
N SER A 242 -19.43 25.62 -13.62
CA SER A 242 -19.94 26.27 -12.40
C SER A 242 -21.32 26.84 -12.64
#